data_AF-A0A2M8J1V7-F1
#
_entry.id   AF-A0A2M8J1V7-F1
#
_cell.length_a   1.000
_cell.length_b   1.000
_cell.length_c   1.000
_cell.angle_alpha   90.00
_cell.angle_beta   90.00
_cell.angle_gamma   90.00
#
_symmetry.space_group_name_H-M   'P 1'
#
loop_
_entity.id
_entity.type
_entity.pdbx_description
1 polymer ?
#
loop_
_entity_poly.entity_id
_entity_poly.type
_entity_poly.pdbx_seq_one_letter_code
_entity_poly.pdbx_strand_id
1 'polypeptide(L)'
;MHSERFRWEAGTRLFDQGRAVAADEAGALGALRQAIRAGGEFLVGPGGVERLEQGAPGFLRTRSSGTTGTAKTIRRSHRSWIASFEVSRDHLGIGAADAYGVLGELAHSLTLYALVEGAHLGATLHSLAGLRPGRQARLLGEAGVTVLYCTPTQLRLICEAGRPLPRL
;
A
#
# COMPACT_ATOMS: atom_id res chain seq x y z
N MET A 1 2.12 -24.00 2.44
CA MET A 1 1.34 -23.81 1.21
C MET A 1 1.39 -22.34 0.85
N HIS A 2 2.14 -21.96 -0.19
CA HIS A 2 2.27 -20.55 -0.59
C HIS A 2 0.94 -20.04 -1.14
N SER A 3 0.54 -18.83 -0.76
CA SER A 3 -0.71 -18.23 -1.27
C SER A 3 -0.55 -17.83 -2.73
N GLU A 4 -1.54 -18.15 -3.56
CA GLU A 4 -1.56 -17.70 -4.97
C GLU A 4 -2.27 -16.36 -5.16
N ARG A 5 -2.98 -15.88 -4.12
CA ARG A 5 -3.78 -14.66 -4.16
C ARG A 5 -3.43 -13.73 -3.01
N PHE A 6 -3.53 -12.43 -3.25
CA PHE A 6 -3.51 -11.44 -2.19
C PHE A 6 -4.58 -11.75 -1.15
N ARG A 7 -4.24 -11.42 0.09
CA ARG A 7 -5.13 -11.53 1.24
C ARG A 7 -5.14 -10.19 1.92
N TRP A 8 -6.30 -9.84 2.43
CA TRP A 8 -6.40 -8.79 3.44
C TRP A 8 -6.61 -9.51 4.76
N GLU A 9 -5.53 -9.72 5.49
CA GLU A 9 -5.56 -10.47 6.74
C GLU A 9 -6.51 -9.78 7.74
N ALA A 10 -7.21 -10.57 8.55
CA ALA A 10 -8.28 -10.06 9.42
C ALA A 10 -7.76 -9.03 10.45
N GLY A 11 -6.50 -9.17 10.88
CA GLY A 11 -5.82 -8.26 11.81
C GLY A 11 -5.33 -6.95 11.18
N THR A 12 -5.34 -6.82 9.86
CA THR A 12 -4.85 -5.61 9.18
C THR A 12 -5.76 -4.42 9.48
N ARG A 13 -5.21 -3.47 10.23
CA ARG A 13 -5.80 -2.15 10.49
C ARG A 13 -5.31 -1.16 9.45
N LEU A 14 -6.18 -0.24 9.04
CA LEU A 14 -5.89 0.75 8.02
C LEU A 14 -6.25 2.15 8.53
N PHE A 15 -5.30 3.07 8.37
CA PHE A 15 -5.47 4.47 8.69
C PHE A 15 -5.18 5.33 7.46
N ASP A 16 -6.00 6.34 7.23
CA ASP A 16 -5.79 7.37 6.21
C ASP A 16 -5.66 8.72 6.87
N GLN A 17 -4.52 9.37 6.68
CA GLN A 17 -4.16 10.66 7.27
C GLN A 17 -4.35 10.72 8.80
N GLY A 18 -4.16 9.59 9.49
CA GLY A 18 -4.31 9.44 10.95
C GLY A 18 -5.71 9.05 11.42
N ARG A 19 -6.68 8.89 10.52
CA ARG A 19 -8.04 8.42 10.84
C ARG A 19 -8.18 6.95 10.47
N ALA A 20 -8.76 6.15 11.36
CA ALA A 20 -9.09 4.75 11.04
C ALA A 20 -10.10 4.68 9.88
N VAL A 21 -9.85 3.80 8.91
CA VAL A 21 -10.73 3.54 7.77
C VAL A 21 -11.66 2.38 8.11
N ALA A 22 -12.95 2.67 8.33
CA ALA A 22 -13.95 1.66 8.69
C ALA A 22 -14.10 0.59 7.60
N ALA A 23 -14.54 -0.62 7.94
CA ALA A 23 -14.52 -1.80 7.06
C ALA A 23 -15.26 -1.61 5.72
N ASP A 24 -16.35 -0.86 5.77
CA ASP A 24 -17.29 -0.53 4.69
C ASP A 24 -17.07 0.87 4.10
N GLU A 25 -16.08 1.61 4.60
CA GLU A 25 -15.84 2.99 4.20
C GLU A 25 -15.51 3.12 2.71
N ALA A 26 -16.20 4.05 2.05
CA ALA A 26 -15.96 4.42 0.67
C ALA A 26 -14.66 5.20 0.52
N GLY A 27 -13.98 5.01 -0.60
CA GLY A 27 -12.69 5.66 -0.90
C GLY A 27 -11.69 4.67 -1.47
N ALA A 28 -10.58 5.18 -2.01
CA ALA A 28 -9.63 4.37 -2.77
C ALA A 28 -9.01 3.23 -1.94
N LEU A 29 -8.66 3.50 -0.67
CA LEU A 29 -8.09 2.48 0.23
C LEU A 29 -9.12 1.45 0.69
N GLY A 30 -10.36 1.88 0.98
CA GLY A 30 -11.48 0.97 1.28
C GLY A 30 -11.82 0.07 0.09
N ALA A 31 -11.83 0.64 -1.12
CA ALA A 31 -12.04 -0.08 -2.37
C ALA A 31 -10.90 -1.09 -2.65
N LEU A 32 -9.64 -0.75 -2.34
CA LEU A 32 -8.53 -1.71 -2.41
C LEU A 32 -8.78 -2.93 -1.52
N ARG A 33 -9.15 -2.70 -0.25
CA ARG A 33 -9.46 -3.77 0.70
C ARG A 33 -10.59 -4.67 0.18
N GLN A 34 -11.66 -4.06 -0.32
CA GLN A 34 -12.80 -4.80 -0.87
C GLN A 34 -12.41 -5.60 -2.12
N ALA A 35 -11.62 -5.01 -3.03
CA ALA A 35 -11.15 -5.69 -4.23
C ALA A 35 -10.29 -6.92 -3.92
N ILE A 36 -9.36 -6.80 -2.96
CA ILE A 36 -8.53 -7.93 -2.51
C ILE A 36 -9.40 -9.02 -1.88
N ARG A 37 -10.34 -8.66 -1.00
CA ARG A 37 -11.26 -9.62 -0.36
C ARG A 37 -12.17 -10.33 -1.35
N ALA A 38 -12.62 -9.63 -2.39
CA ALA A 38 -13.45 -10.22 -3.45
C ALA A 38 -12.67 -11.21 -4.33
N GLY A 39 -11.33 -11.10 -4.39
CA GLY A 39 -10.44 -12.07 -5.03
C GLY A 39 -10.46 -12.09 -6.57
N GLY A 40 -11.22 -11.20 -7.21
CA GLY A 40 -11.23 -11.00 -8.67
C GLY A 40 -10.12 -10.05 -9.15
N GLU A 41 -9.95 -9.91 -10.46
CA GLU A 41 -9.01 -8.94 -11.03
C GLU A 41 -9.50 -7.51 -10.76
N PHE A 42 -8.58 -6.62 -10.43
CA PHE A 42 -8.87 -5.20 -10.25
C PHE A 42 -7.79 -4.33 -10.88
N LEU A 43 -8.19 -3.12 -11.28
CA LEU A 43 -7.32 -2.07 -11.78
C LEU A 43 -7.14 -1.01 -10.71
N VAL A 44 -5.91 -0.56 -10.52
CA VAL A 44 -5.57 0.60 -9.71
C VAL A 44 -4.99 1.68 -10.61
N GLY A 45 -5.56 2.88 -10.53
CA GLY A 45 -5.10 4.04 -11.28
C GLY A 45 -5.50 5.35 -10.62
N PRO A 46 -5.31 6.51 -11.30
CA PRO A 46 -5.64 7.82 -10.75
C PRO A 46 -7.12 7.97 -10.34
N GLY A 47 -8.03 7.23 -10.99
CA GLY A 47 -9.46 7.21 -10.64
C GLY A 47 -9.81 6.31 -9.45
N GLY A 48 -8.83 5.69 -8.79
CA GLY A 48 -9.04 4.78 -7.66
C GLY A 48 -8.92 3.31 -8.07
N VAL A 49 -9.70 2.47 -7.39
CA VAL A 49 -9.71 1.00 -7.57
C VAL A 49 -11.00 0.58 -8.25
N GLU A 50 -10.87 -0.14 -9.36
CA GLU A 50 -11.97 -0.64 -10.17
C GLU A 50 -11.90 -2.17 -10.25
N ARG A 51 -13.00 -2.87 -9.93
CA ARG A 51 -13.09 -4.32 -10.14
C ARG A 51 -13.43 -4.60 -11.61
N LEU A 52 -12.78 -5.60 -12.19
CA LEU A 52 -13.01 -5.99 -13.58
C LEU A 52 -13.96 -7.20 -13.61
N GLU A 53 -15.16 -7.02 -14.17
CA GLU A 53 -16.22 -8.04 -14.18
C GLU A 53 -15.79 -9.35 -14.85
N GLN A 54 -15.06 -9.25 -15.97
CA GLN A 54 -14.50 -10.39 -16.71
C GLN A 54 -13.01 -10.64 -16.39
N GLY A 55 -12.56 -10.14 -15.24
CA GLY A 55 -11.19 -10.28 -14.77
C GLY A 55 -10.87 -11.68 -14.26
N ALA A 56 -9.63 -12.14 -14.44
CA ALA A 56 -9.19 -13.43 -13.89
C ALA A 56 -8.70 -13.28 -12.43
N PRO A 57 -9.10 -14.16 -11.50
CA PRO A 57 -8.57 -14.19 -10.15
C PRO A 57 -7.03 -14.26 -10.13
N GLY A 58 -6.41 -13.65 -9.12
CA GLY A 58 -4.95 -13.71 -8.97
C GLY A 58 -4.18 -12.74 -9.86
N PHE A 59 -4.84 -11.75 -10.45
CA PHE A 59 -4.20 -10.69 -11.24
C PHE A 59 -4.62 -9.30 -10.78
N LEU A 60 -3.74 -8.33 -11.01
CA LEU A 60 -4.00 -6.91 -10.84
C LEU A 60 -3.54 -6.14 -12.08
N ARG A 61 -4.12 -4.97 -12.31
CA ARG A 61 -3.67 -4.02 -13.32
C ARG A 61 -3.27 -2.69 -12.69
N THR A 62 -2.16 -2.11 -13.13
CA THR A 62 -1.77 -0.73 -12.81
C THR A 62 -1.61 0.08 -14.08
N ARG A 63 -1.80 1.40 -14.00
CA ARG A 63 -1.45 2.31 -15.09
C ARG A 63 -0.07 2.89 -14.87
N SER A 64 0.75 2.95 -15.93
CA SER A 64 2.00 3.69 -15.90
C SER A 64 1.72 5.21 -15.86
N SER A 65 2.66 5.98 -15.31
CA SER A 65 2.55 7.44 -15.23
C SER A 65 2.67 8.15 -16.58
N GLY A 66 2.93 7.42 -17.68
CA GLY A 66 2.84 7.94 -19.05
C GLY A 66 3.73 9.15 -19.34
N THR A 67 5.06 9.01 -19.27
CA THR A 67 5.99 10.09 -19.65
C THR A 67 6.24 10.19 -21.16
N THR A 68 5.76 9.23 -21.96
CA THR A 68 6.04 9.10 -23.40
C THR A 68 4.79 8.91 -24.27
N GLY A 69 3.60 9.24 -23.76
CA GLY A 69 2.33 9.11 -24.48
C GLY A 69 1.22 8.50 -23.62
N THR A 70 0.23 7.87 -24.24
CA THR A 70 -0.92 7.25 -23.55
C THR A 70 -0.48 6.27 -22.46
N ALA A 71 -0.97 6.46 -21.24
CA ALA A 71 -0.66 5.61 -20.10
C ALA A 71 -0.93 4.13 -20.41
N LYS A 72 0.11 3.30 -20.27
CA LYS A 72 0.02 1.85 -20.54
C LYS A 72 -0.55 1.13 -19.33
N THR A 73 -1.43 0.17 -19.57
CA THR A 73 -1.91 -0.73 -18.51
C THR A 73 -0.97 -1.92 -18.38
N ILE A 74 -0.41 -2.12 -17.20
CA ILE A 74 0.49 -3.21 -16.86
C ILE A 74 -0.30 -4.22 -16.05
N ARG A 75 -0.37 -5.47 -16.52
CA ARG A 75 -0.98 -6.58 -15.79
C ARG A 75 0.10 -7.38 -15.05
N ARG A 76 -0.14 -7.70 -13.78
CA ARG A 76 0.75 -8.51 -12.92
C ARG A 76 -0.03 -9.60 -12.22
N SER A 77 0.61 -10.74 -11.97
CA SER A 77 0.03 -11.80 -11.14
C SER A 77 0.27 -11.50 -9.66
N HIS A 78 -0.70 -11.85 -8.81
CA HIS A 78 -0.57 -11.78 -7.36
C HIS A 78 0.62 -12.61 -6.89
N ARG A 79 0.78 -13.83 -7.43
CA ARG A 79 1.91 -14.72 -7.15
C ARG A 79 3.26 -14.04 -7.29
N SER A 80 3.44 -13.19 -8.31
CA SER A 80 4.72 -12.49 -8.51
C SER A 80 5.04 -11.52 -7.38
N TRP A 81 4.04 -10.84 -6.83
CA TRP A 81 4.22 -9.91 -5.71
C TRP A 81 4.34 -10.66 -4.38
N ILE A 82 3.52 -11.70 -4.20
CA ILE A 82 3.59 -12.56 -3.01
C ILE A 82 4.98 -13.17 -2.86
N ALA A 83 5.60 -13.64 -3.95
CA ALA A 83 6.98 -14.13 -3.91
C ALA A 83 7.96 -13.08 -3.32
N SER A 84 7.76 -11.79 -3.61
CA SER A 84 8.54 -10.71 -3.00
C SER A 84 8.16 -10.46 -1.54
N PHE A 85 6.89 -10.59 -1.16
CA PHE A 85 6.45 -10.46 0.24
C PHE A 85 7.09 -11.54 1.13
N GLU A 86 7.20 -12.77 0.63
CA GLU A 86 7.86 -13.86 1.37
C GLU A 86 9.35 -13.55 1.59
N VAL A 87 10.02 -12.97 0.59
CA VAL A 87 11.42 -12.50 0.74
C VAL A 87 11.50 -11.39 1.79
N SER A 88 10.61 -10.39 1.75
CA SER A 88 10.57 -9.33 2.77
C SER A 88 10.37 -9.91 4.18
N ARG A 89 9.43 -10.84 4.36
CA ARG A 89 9.18 -11.49 5.64
C ARG A 89 10.40 -12.26 6.13
N ASP A 90 11.01 -13.09 5.27
CA ASP A 90 12.05 -14.02 5.68
C ASP A 90 13.40 -13.31 5.90
N HIS A 91 13.69 -12.24 5.15
CA HIS A 91 14.96 -11.51 5.27
C HIS A 91 14.91 -10.31 6.22
N LEU A 92 13.77 -9.63 6.33
CA LEU A 92 13.62 -8.43 7.15
C LEU A 92 12.79 -8.67 8.42
N GLY A 93 12.22 -9.87 8.58
CA GLY A 93 11.40 -10.22 9.75
C GLY A 93 10.02 -9.54 9.76
N ILE A 94 9.57 -9.00 8.63
CA ILE A 94 8.36 -8.18 8.57
C ILE A 94 7.10 -9.04 8.69
N GLY A 95 6.15 -8.63 9.52
CA GLY A 95 4.90 -9.37 9.73
C GLY A 95 3.79 -8.56 10.41
N ALA A 96 2.88 -9.26 11.07
CA ALA A 96 1.68 -8.66 11.68
C ALA A 96 1.97 -7.70 12.85
N ALA A 97 3.17 -7.75 13.42
CA ALA A 97 3.60 -6.83 14.47
C ALA A 97 4.03 -5.46 13.93
N ASP A 98 4.25 -5.34 12.61
CA ASP A 98 4.77 -4.13 11.99
C ASP A 98 3.69 -3.09 11.69
N ALA A 99 4.16 -1.84 11.60
CA ALA A 99 3.38 -0.70 11.16
C ALA A 99 4.03 -0.08 9.92
N TYR A 100 3.32 -0.13 8.80
CA TYR A 100 3.72 0.44 7.53
C TYR A 100 3.30 1.90 7.42
N GLY A 101 4.22 2.76 7.00
CA GLY A 101 3.94 4.12 6.56
C GLY A 101 4.17 4.27 5.05
N VAL A 102 3.19 4.83 4.34
CA VAL A 102 3.33 5.19 2.92
C VAL A 102 3.08 6.68 2.71
N LEU A 103 3.93 7.32 1.91
CA LEU A 103 3.87 8.78 1.68
C LEU A 103 3.28 9.18 0.32
N GLY A 104 3.18 8.24 -0.62
CA GLY A 104 2.68 8.47 -1.97
C GLY A 104 1.21 8.09 -2.15
N GLU A 105 0.60 8.56 -3.23
CA GLU A 105 -0.75 8.19 -3.64
C GLU A 105 -0.89 6.70 -3.98
N LEU A 106 -2.08 6.13 -3.77
CA LEU A 106 -2.39 4.73 -4.05
C LEU A 106 -2.17 4.35 -5.53
N ALA A 107 -2.37 5.31 -6.45
CA ALA A 107 -2.17 5.08 -7.88
C ALA A 107 -0.71 4.78 -8.25
N HIS A 108 0.26 5.07 -7.37
CA HIS A 108 1.66 4.76 -7.60
C HIS A 108 1.97 3.32 -7.20
N SER A 109 2.70 2.61 -8.07
CA SER A 109 3.01 1.19 -7.88
C SER A 109 3.75 0.89 -6.59
N LEU A 110 4.63 1.79 -6.14
CA LEU A 110 5.36 1.64 -4.87
C LEU A 110 4.41 1.63 -3.66
N THR A 111 3.52 2.62 -3.59
CA THR A 111 2.51 2.73 -2.53
C THR A 111 1.57 1.53 -2.56
N LEU A 112 1.08 1.16 -3.75
CA LEU A 112 0.21 0.01 -3.90
C LEU A 112 0.90 -1.28 -3.43
N TYR A 113 2.16 -1.49 -3.82
CA TYR A 113 2.94 -2.65 -3.38
C TYR A 113 3.03 -2.72 -1.86
N ALA A 114 3.41 -1.62 -1.20
CA ALA A 114 3.56 -1.57 0.25
C ALA A 114 2.24 -1.85 0.99
N LEU A 115 1.14 -1.27 0.54
CA LEU A 115 -0.18 -1.49 1.15
C LEU A 115 -0.66 -2.93 0.96
N VAL A 116 -0.41 -3.53 -0.21
CA VAL A 116 -0.79 -4.93 -0.48
C VAL A 116 0.10 -5.90 0.30
N GLU A 117 1.40 -5.63 0.41
CA GLU A 117 2.34 -6.43 1.22
C GLU A 117 1.91 -6.43 2.69
N GLY A 118 1.78 -5.25 3.30
CA GLY A 118 1.39 -5.16 4.70
C GLY A 118 0.00 -5.74 4.96
N ALA A 119 -0.96 -5.59 4.04
CA ALA A 119 -2.26 -6.25 4.15
C ALA A 119 -2.16 -7.79 4.08
N HIS A 120 -1.25 -8.32 3.26
CA HIS A 120 -1.02 -9.76 3.12
C HIS A 120 -0.30 -10.35 4.33
N LEU A 121 0.58 -9.57 4.96
CA LEU A 121 1.36 -9.97 6.13
C LEU A 121 0.64 -9.68 7.46
N GLY A 122 -0.53 -9.05 7.43
CA GLY A 122 -1.30 -8.74 8.64
C GLY A 122 -0.85 -7.49 9.40
N ALA A 123 0.02 -6.67 8.79
CA ALA A 123 0.56 -5.47 9.40
C ALA A 123 -0.50 -4.36 9.56
N THR A 124 -0.16 -3.33 10.35
CA THR A 124 -0.94 -2.10 10.42
C THR A 124 -0.50 -1.14 9.31
N LEU A 125 -1.45 -0.49 8.63
CA LEU A 125 -1.19 0.37 7.46
C LEU A 125 -1.54 1.83 7.73
N HIS A 126 -0.61 2.75 7.43
CA HIS A 126 -0.80 4.20 7.52
C HIS A 126 -0.55 4.87 6.16
N SER A 127 -1.62 5.29 5.50
CA SER A 127 -1.56 6.19 4.33
C SER A 127 -1.43 7.63 4.80
N LEU A 128 -0.32 8.28 4.41
CA LEU A 128 -0.04 9.68 4.74
C LEU A 128 0.03 10.57 3.49
N ALA A 129 -0.49 10.07 2.37
CA ALA A 129 -0.59 10.79 1.11
C ALA A 129 -1.41 12.08 1.27
N GLY A 130 -1.09 13.12 0.51
CA GLY A 130 -1.72 14.45 0.59
C GLY A 130 -1.36 15.30 1.81
N LEU A 131 -0.65 14.76 2.82
CA LEU A 131 -0.22 15.54 3.98
C LEU A 131 1.10 16.27 3.74
N ARG A 132 1.26 17.44 4.38
CA ARG A 132 2.54 18.17 4.42
C ARG A 132 3.61 17.34 5.14
N PRO A 133 4.90 17.41 4.73
CA PRO A 133 5.98 16.58 5.30
C PRO A 133 6.07 16.62 6.84
N GLY A 134 5.91 17.80 7.45
CA GLY A 134 5.93 17.91 8.92
C GLY A 134 4.77 17.18 9.62
N ARG A 135 3.60 17.07 8.97
CA ARG A 135 2.47 16.28 9.50
C ARG A 135 2.66 14.79 9.23
N GLN A 136 3.27 14.42 8.10
CA GLN A 136 3.68 13.04 7.83
C GLN A 136 4.65 12.55 8.91
N ALA A 137 5.75 13.29 9.15
CA ALA A 137 6.74 12.94 10.18
C ALA A 137 6.13 12.77 11.58
N ARG A 138 5.24 13.69 11.99
CA ARG A 138 4.52 13.58 13.27
C ARG A 138 3.69 12.29 13.35
N LEU A 139 2.88 11.99 12.33
CA LEU A 139 2.03 10.79 12.33
C LEU A 139 2.84 9.49 12.23
N LEU A 140 3.97 9.49 11.51
CA LEU A 140 4.90 8.36 11.50
C LEU A 140 5.41 8.03 12.91
N GLY A 141 5.79 9.07 13.68
CA GLY A 141 6.25 8.92 15.06
C GLY A 141 5.14 8.48 16.00
N GLU A 142 3.97 9.12 15.94
CA GLU A 142 2.80 8.77 16.79
C GLU A 142 2.30 7.35 16.54
N ALA A 143 2.34 6.89 15.28
CA ALA A 143 1.94 5.54 14.91
C ALA A 143 2.98 4.47 15.22
N GLY A 144 4.22 4.85 15.58
CA GLY A 144 5.31 3.90 15.78
C GLY A 144 5.62 3.10 14.51
N VAL A 145 5.64 3.76 13.34
CA VAL A 145 5.93 3.09 12.06
C VAL A 145 7.29 2.39 12.12
N THR A 146 7.32 1.12 11.72
CA THR A 146 8.52 0.28 11.65
C THR A 146 8.98 0.03 10.21
N VAL A 147 8.09 0.21 9.22
CA VAL A 147 8.41 0.03 7.80
C VAL A 147 7.96 1.27 7.01
N LEU A 148 8.89 1.96 6.35
CA LEU A 148 8.58 3.16 5.56
C LEU A 148 8.80 2.91 4.06
N TYR A 149 7.73 3.05 3.27
CA TYR A 149 7.81 3.09 1.82
C TYR A 149 7.66 4.52 1.30
N CYS A 150 8.74 5.05 0.73
CA CYS A 150 8.76 6.37 0.13
C CYS A 150 9.80 6.46 -1.00
N THR A 151 9.65 7.48 -1.86
CA THR A 151 10.68 7.83 -2.84
C THR A 151 11.82 8.62 -2.18
N PRO A 152 13.03 8.67 -2.78
CA PRO A 152 14.13 9.48 -2.26
C PRO A 152 13.76 10.96 -2.06
N THR A 153 12.96 11.53 -2.97
CA THR A 153 12.46 12.91 -2.85
C THR A 153 11.55 13.08 -1.64
N GLN A 154 10.62 12.15 -1.41
CA GLN A 154 9.75 12.20 -0.24
C GLN A 154 10.54 12.04 1.06
N LEU A 155 11.52 11.12 1.09
CA LEU A 155 12.41 10.94 2.24
C LEU A 155 13.15 12.24 2.58
N ARG A 156 13.72 12.91 1.57
CA ARG A 156 14.39 14.19 1.76
C ARG A 156 13.44 15.24 2.35
N LEU A 157 12.23 15.38 1.80
CA LEU A 157 11.25 16.36 2.27
C LEU A 157 10.80 16.12 3.71
N ILE A 158 10.64 14.87 4.15
CA ILE A 158 10.28 14.59 5.55
C ILE A 158 11.44 14.84 6.50
N CYS A 159 12.69 14.61 6.08
CA CYS A 159 13.88 14.93 6.87
C CYS A 159 14.06 16.45 7.03
N GLU A 160 13.86 17.21 5.95
CA GLU A 160 13.92 18.68 5.94
C GLU A 160 12.81 19.33 6.79
N ALA A 161 11.75 18.60 7.14
CA ALA A 161 10.69 19.11 8.01
C ALA A 161 11.13 19.33 9.47
N GLY A 162 12.32 18.87 9.87
CA GLY A 162 12.90 19.12 11.19
C GLY A 162 12.13 18.49 12.36
N ARG A 163 11.35 17.43 12.08
CA ARG A 163 10.60 16.67 13.09
C ARG A 163 11.29 15.34 13.38
N PRO A 164 11.26 14.83 14.63
CA PRO A 164 11.72 13.48 14.91
C PRO A 164 10.97 12.46 14.05
N LEU A 165 11.72 11.52 13.47
CA LEU A 165 11.20 10.36 12.77
C LEU A 165 11.28 9.12 13.68
N PRO A 166 10.41 8.11 13.48
CA PRO A 166 10.54 6.85 14.22
C PRO A 166 11.89 6.19 13.92
N ARG A 167 12.35 5.35 14.85
CA ARG A 167 13.48 4.44 14.59
C ARG A 167 12.93 3.26 13.79
N LEU A 168 13.31 3.23 12.52
CA LEU A 168 13.05 2.13 11.58
C LEU A 168 14.12 1.04 11.73
#